data_AF-A0A0F7PK85-F1
#
_entry.id   AF-A0A0F7PK85-F1
#
_cell.length_a   1.000
_cell.length_b   1.000
_cell.length_c   1.000
_cell.angle_alpha   90.00
_cell.angle_beta   90.00
_cell.angle_gamma   90.00
#
_symmetry.space_group_name_H-M   'P 1'
#
loop_
_entity.id
_entity.type
_entity.pdbx_description
1 polymer ?
#
loop_
_entity_poly.entity_id
_entity_poly.type
_entity_poly.pdbx_seq_one_letter_code
_entity_poly.pdbx_strand_id
1 'polypeptide(L)'
;MTPTISKFANALSSSAKPTGLGLVCTAFLTFSATAHEATSVDITGAIFASTRADCASYENLYSSDVTDTQQYRQLKGSVHVTAYDDHCVVESNSIPNHDTGEGSGRNFVAPVTEISGSFTIPRSPKQQASVTALEQRSYDAILLNGVVVDILSAGCYRPGGNRVDANGNVAIGCRATDKWLLDPLGPDAGFGADIHHAHTQPNGQYHYHGNPMAMFDDQPGDDGSPVIGFAADGFPIYGSYFKDAAGAVRKAKSGYSLKPGTRPSSASDPGGTYDGMYVDDFEFTDAGDLDACNGMVVNGQYAYYVTDAYPWVIKCFSGTPDSSFAKPRP
;
A
#
# COMPACT_ATOMS: atom_id res chain seq x y z
N MET A 1 10.51 -36.61 25.21
CA MET A 1 11.06 -35.57 26.11
C MET A 1 11.65 -34.49 25.24
N THR A 2 10.88 -33.42 25.04
CA THR A 2 11.32 -32.12 24.51
C THR A 2 10.15 -31.17 24.78
N PRO A 3 10.33 -30.13 25.61
CA PRO A 3 9.21 -29.38 26.15
C PRO A 3 8.81 -28.21 25.25
N THR A 4 7.52 -27.95 25.32
CA THR A 4 6.74 -26.78 24.91
C THR A 4 7.36 -25.47 25.42
N ILE A 5 7.36 -24.42 24.61
CA ILE A 5 7.53 -23.04 25.09
C ILE A 5 6.26 -22.26 24.76
N SER A 6 5.58 -21.87 25.83
CA SER A 6 4.37 -21.04 25.85
C SER A 6 4.74 -19.57 25.95
N LYS A 7 3.86 -18.76 25.33
CA LYS A 7 3.63 -17.32 25.47
C LYS A 7 4.00 -16.72 26.83
N PHE A 8 4.57 -15.52 26.82
CA PHE A 8 4.38 -14.53 27.89
C PHE A 8 4.22 -13.13 27.32
N ALA A 9 3.04 -12.56 27.58
CA ALA A 9 2.80 -11.12 27.64
C ALA A 9 3.03 -10.68 29.09
N ASN A 10 3.60 -9.51 29.32
CA ASN A 10 3.63 -8.88 30.64
C ASN A 10 3.21 -7.41 30.53
N ALA A 11 2.05 -7.12 31.11
CA ALA A 11 1.63 -5.79 31.53
C ALA A 11 1.94 -5.63 33.02
N LEU A 12 2.46 -4.48 33.44
CA LEU A 12 2.61 -4.11 34.83
C LEU A 12 1.97 -2.73 35.06
N SER A 13 0.82 -2.73 35.72
CA SER A 13 0.26 -1.56 36.39
C SER A 13 0.69 -1.59 37.86
N SER A 14 1.29 -0.52 38.39
CA SER A 14 1.54 -0.37 39.82
C SER A 14 0.55 0.64 40.43
N SER A 15 -0.11 0.26 41.51
CA SER A 15 -0.77 1.21 42.41
C SER A 15 -0.44 0.83 43.85
N ALA A 16 0.32 1.69 44.54
CA ALA A 16 0.51 1.62 45.98
C ALA A 16 0.26 3.00 46.58
N LYS A 17 -0.71 3.08 47.50
CA LYS A 17 -0.95 4.24 48.36
C LYS A 17 0.06 4.23 49.51
N PRO A 18 0.57 5.39 49.99
CA PRO A 18 1.31 5.43 51.24
C PRO A 18 0.42 5.94 52.40
N THR A 19 0.54 5.27 53.54
CA THR A 19 0.23 5.78 54.87
C THR A 19 1.52 5.87 55.67
N GLY A 20 1.72 6.94 56.43
CA GLY A 20 2.63 6.94 57.59
C GLY A 20 3.82 7.88 57.48
N LEU A 21 3.78 8.91 58.33
CA LEU A 21 4.70 10.03 58.48
C LEU A 21 6.06 9.57 59.04
N GLY A 22 7.14 9.85 58.31
CA GLY A 22 8.51 9.61 58.74
C GLY A 22 9.45 10.65 58.12
N LEU A 23 10.28 11.26 58.95
CA LEU A 23 11.24 12.31 58.61
C LEU A 23 12.29 11.75 57.62
N VAL A 24 12.33 12.28 56.39
CA VAL A 24 13.31 11.85 55.36
C VAL A 24 14.05 13.05 54.80
N CYS A 25 15.38 12.95 54.88
CA CYS A 25 16.38 13.83 54.30
C CYS A 25 16.15 13.98 52.78
N THR A 26 15.99 15.20 52.28
CA THR A 26 15.83 15.49 50.84
C THR A 26 17.15 15.29 50.10
N ALA A 27 17.44 14.05 49.72
CA ALA A 27 18.35 13.78 48.62
C ALA A 27 17.56 14.02 47.32
N PHE A 28 17.96 15.03 46.54
CA PHE A 28 17.51 15.19 45.16
C PHE A 28 18.03 14.00 44.35
N LEU A 29 17.21 12.96 44.23
CA LEU A 29 17.40 11.90 43.24
C LEU A 29 17.02 12.49 41.88
N THR A 30 18.03 12.90 41.11
CA THR A 30 17.88 13.11 39.68
C THR A 30 17.57 11.76 39.05
N PHE A 31 16.29 11.52 38.73
CA PHE A 31 15.93 10.46 37.80
C PHE A 31 16.43 10.89 36.42
N SER A 32 17.60 10.40 36.01
CA SER A 32 17.92 10.30 34.59
C SER A 32 16.95 9.28 34.02
N ALA A 33 15.91 9.75 33.34
CA ALA A 33 15.17 8.93 32.41
C ALA A 33 16.17 8.50 31.35
N THR A 34 16.67 7.26 31.43
CA THR A 34 17.34 6.64 30.30
C THR A 34 16.31 6.60 29.19
N ALA A 35 16.50 7.41 28.14
CA ALA A 35 15.78 7.22 26.89
C ALA A 35 16.03 5.76 26.48
N HIS A 36 15.01 4.93 26.56
CA HIS A 36 15.05 3.63 25.94
C HIS A 36 15.06 3.93 24.45
N GLU A 37 16.23 3.85 23.80
CA GLU A 37 16.29 3.81 22.34
C GLU A 37 15.39 2.66 21.92
N ALA A 38 14.21 2.98 21.39
CA ALA A 38 13.34 1.97 20.81
C ALA A 38 14.12 1.31 19.68
N THR A 39 14.54 0.06 19.88
CA THR A 39 15.24 -0.70 18.86
C THR A 39 14.29 -0.96 17.71
N SER A 40 14.61 -0.48 16.51
CA SER A 40 13.80 -0.71 15.32
C SER A 40 13.80 -2.20 14.94
N VAL A 41 12.68 -2.69 14.43
CA VAL A 41 12.56 -4.01 13.82
C VAL A 41 13.05 -3.90 12.38
N ASP A 42 14.11 -4.65 12.06
CA ASP A 42 14.60 -4.75 10.67
C ASP A 42 13.62 -5.58 9.83
N ILE A 43 13.08 -4.97 8.79
CA ILE A 43 12.15 -5.58 7.83
C ILE A 43 12.77 -5.79 6.45
N THR A 44 14.07 -5.58 6.29
CA THR A 44 14.80 -5.78 5.02
C THR A 44 14.53 -7.19 4.47
N GLY A 45 13.91 -7.26 3.28
CA GLY A 45 13.52 -8.49 2.60
C GLY A 45 12.48 -9.34 3.34
N ALA A 46 11.86 -8.81 4.40
CA ALA A 46 10.94 -9.58 5.23
C ALA A 46 9.64 -9.93 4.50
N ILE A 47 9.20 -11.17 4.69
CA ILE A 47 7.86 -11.65 4.38
C ILE A 47 7.04 -11.62 5.68
N PHE A 48 5.90 -10.94 5.65
CA PHE A 48 5.04 -10.76 6.82
C PHE A 48 4.15 -11.98 7.04
N ALA A 49 3.66 -12.14 8.27
CA ALA A 49 2.82 -13.28 8.66
C ALA A 49 1.51 -12.89 9.35
N SER A 50 1.39 -11.64 9.81
CA SER A 50 0.22 -11.20 10.59
C SER A 50 -0.97 -10.92 9.68
N THR A 51 -2.10 -11.57 9.97
CA THR A 51 -3.40 -11.34 9.30
C THR A 51 -4.31 -10.38 10.07
N ARG A 52 -3.79 -9.70 11.11
CA ARG A 52 -4.58 -8.85 11.99
C ARG A 52 -5.06 -7.59 11.25
N ALA A 53 -6.37 -7.36 11.22
CA ALA A 53 -6.95 -6.24 10.49
C ALA A 53 -6.84 -4.87 11.17
N ASP A 54 -6.45 -4.82 12.45
CA ASP A 54 -6.33 -3.57 13.21
C ASP A 54 -4.89 -3.05 13.14
N CYS A 55 -4.72 -1.81 12.65
CA CYS A 55 -3.42 -1.16 12.50
C CYS A 55 -2.61 -1.10 13.81
N ALA A 56 -3.26 -1.10 14.97
CA ALA A 56 -2.56 -1.13 16.26
C ALA A 56 -1.79 -2.44 16.51
N SER A 57 -2.12 -3.52 15.77
CA SER A 57 -1.36 -4.77 15.80
C SER A 57 0.05 -4.64 15.19
N TYR A 58 0.32 -3.51 14.53
CA TYR A 58 1.56 -3.19 13.84
C TYR A 58 2.28 -2.00 14.49
N GLU A 59 1.91 -1.61 15.72
CA GLU A 59 2.60 -0.56 16.47
C GLU A 59 4.06 -0.95 16.70
N ASN A 60 4.98 -0.24 16.05
CA ASN A 60 6.42 -0.41 16.18
C ASN A 60 7.19 0.69 15.44
N LEU A 61 8.51 0.68 15.63
CA LEU A 61 9.47 1.31 14.74
C LEU A 61 10.10 0.23 13.86
N TYR A 62 10.05 0.40 12.55
CA TYR A 62 10.64 -0.50 11.56
C TYR A 62 11.73 0.21 10.76
N SER A 63 12.73 -0.55 10.35
CA SER A 63 13.83 -0.07 9.50
C SER A 63 14.12 -1.04 8.36
N SER A 64 14.69 -0.55 7.27
CA SER A 64 15.25 -1.38 6.21
C SER A 64 16.56 -0.79 5.67
N ASP A 65 17.39 -1.64 5.08
CA ASP A 65 18.60 -1.27 4.34
C ASP A 65 18.48 -1.82 2.91
N VAL A 66 18.36 -0.93 1.91
CA VAL A 66 18.06 -1.32 0.53
C VAL A 66 18.92 -0.55 -0.47
N THR A 67 18.99 -1.07 -1.69
CA THR A 67 19.76 -0.51 -2.80
C THR A 67 18.83 0.09 -3.86
N ASP A 68 19.06 1.35 -4.25
CA ASP A 68 18.64 1.86 -5.56
C ASP A 68 19.61 1.30 -6.60
N THR A 69 19.17 0.28 -7.33
CA THR A 69 20.02 -0.47 -8.27
C THR A 69 20.36 0.32 -9.53
N GLN A 70 19.56 1.34 -9.87
CA GLN A 70 19.83 2.20 -11.03
C GLN A 70 20.92 3.24 -10.73
N GLN A 71 21.04 3.66 -9.47
CA GLN A 71 22.02 4.65 -9.01
C GLN A 71 23.18 4.06 -8.18
N TYR A 72 23.12 2.75 -7.88
CA TYR A 72 24.06 2.06 -6.98
C TYR A 72 24.19 2.74 -5.61
N ARG A 73 23.06 3.19 -5.05
CA ARG A 73 23.02 3.93 -3.78
C ARG A 73 22.33 3.13 -2.69
N GLN A 74 22.93 3.10 -1.51
CA GLN A 74 22.30 2.57 -0.31
C GLN A 74 21.31 3.57 0.27
N LEU A 75 20.13 3.09 0.64
CA LEU A 75 19.02 3.83 1.21
C LEU A 75 18.56 3.13 2.48
N LYS A 76 18.08 3.91 3.45
CA LYS A 76 17.53 3.37 4.70
C LYS A 76 16.04 3.66 4.77
N GLY A 77 15.22 2.64 4.92
CA GLY A 77 13.81 2.80 5.22
C GLY A 77 13.56 3.02 6.71
N SER A 78 12.53 3.82 6.98
CA SER A 78 12.02 4.08 8.31
C SER A 78 10.50 4.13 8.24
N VAL A 79 9.84 3.34 9.08
CA VAL A 79 8.39 3.35 9.28
C VAL A 79 8.12 3.36 10.77
N HIS A 80 7.31 4.29 11.24
CA HIS A 80 6.90 4.36 12.63
C HIS A 80 5.38 4.32 12.70
N VAL A 81 4.84 3.27 13.30
CA VAL A 81 3.41 3.10 13.51
C VAL A 81 3.13 3.38 14.97
N THR A 82 2.37 4.44 15.25
CA THR A 82 1.88 4.78 16.59
C THR A 82 0.40 4.46 16.68
N ALA A 83 -0.02 3.75 17.72
CA ALA A 83 -1.43 3.42 17.95
C ALA A 83 -2.07 4.41 18.93
N TYR A 84 -3.28 4.87 18.58
CA TYR A 84 -4.18 5.61 19.46
C TYR A 84 -5.48 4.82 19.66
N ASP A 85 -6.41 5.35 20.45
CA ASP A 85 -7.66 4.65 20.77
C ASP A 85 -8.53 4.40 19.52
N ASP A 86 -8.62 5.36 18.61
CA ASP A 86 -9.51 5.34 17.43
C ASP A 86 -8.81 5.35 16.07
N HIS A 87 -7.50 5.62 16.04
CA HIS A 87 -6.69 5.65 14.83
C HIS A 87 -5.26 5.15 15.09
N CYS A 88 -4.52 4.90 14.02
CA CYS A 88 -3.06 4.82 14.05
C CYS A 88 -2.47 5.94 13.19
N VAL A 89 -1.25 6.35 13.49
CA VAL A 89 -0.44 7.20 12.61
C VAL A 89 0.72 6.37 12.09
N VAL A 90 0.89 6.34 10.76
CA VAL A 90 2.03 5.74 10.07
C VAL A 90 2.90 6.87 9.53
N GLU A 91 4.08 7.06 10.11
CA GLU A 91 5.11 7.95 9.60
C GLU A 91 6.10 7.14 8.76
N SER A 92 6.48 7.61 7.58
CA SER A 92 7.46 6.92 6.75
C SER A 92 8.32 7.88 5.92
N ASN A 93 9.53 7.47 5.56
CA ASN A 93 10.39 8.16 4.59
C ASN A 93 10.28 7.63 3.14
N SER A 94 9.27 6.81 2.83
CA SER A 94 8.98 6.28 1.48
C SER A 94 10.06 5.37 0.86
N ILE A 95 10.95 4.79 1.66
CA ILE A 95 11.91 3.79 1.18
C ILE A 95 11.39 2.40 1.56
N PRO A 96 11.25 1.47 0.60
CA PRO A 96 10.68 0.15 0.84
C PRO A 96 11.61 -0.75 1.66
N ASN A 97 11.15 -1.97 1.88
CA ASN A 97 11.93 -3.04 2.49
C ASN A 97 12.64 -3.96 1.48
N HIS A 98 12.72 -3.58 0.21
CA HIS A 98 13.39 -4.32 -0.85
C HIS A 98 14.18 -3.36 -1.76
N ASP A 99 15.07 -3.90 -2.59
CA ASP A 99 15.82 -3.11 -3.57
C ASP A 99 14.90 -2.53 -4.65
N THR A 100 15.26 -1.38 -5.19
CA THR A 100 14.44 -0.66 -6.17
C THR A 100 15.11 -0.60 -7.54
N GLY A 101 14.30 -0.50 -8.60
CA GLY A 101 14.78 -0.28 -9.96
C GLY A 101 15.17 -1.53 -10.75
N GLU A 102 15.19 -2.71 -10.11
CA GLU A 102 15.50 -3.97 -10.78
C GLU A 102 14.46 -4.31 -11.86
N GLY A 103 14.92 -4.73 -13.04
CA GLY A 103 14.06 -5.16 -14.14
C GLY A 103 13.18 -4.07 -14.76
N SER A 104 13.34 -2.80 -14.37
CA SER A 104 12.68 -1.71 -15.08
C SER A 104 13.21 -1.60 -16.52
N GLY A 105 12.31 -1.47 -17.48
CA GLY A 105 12.66 -1.33 -18.90
C GLY A 105 13.37 -0.01 -19.25
N ARG A 106 13.49 0.93 -18.29
CA ARG A 106 14.18 2.21 -18.45
C ARG A 106 14.54 2.81 -17.09
N ASN A 107 15.29 3.90 -17.08
CA ASN A 107 15.55 4.64 -15.85
C ASN A 107 14.26 5.27 -15.30
N PHE A 108 14.14 5.28 -13.98
CA PHE A 108 13.13 6.07 -13.28
C PHE A 108 13.27 7.57 -13.62
N VAL A 109 12.15 8.29 -13.58
CA VAL A 109 12.11 9.72 -13.94
C VAL A 109 12.95 10.59 -13.00
N ALA A 110 13.13 10.13 -11.76
CA ALA A 110 14.04 10.70 -10.76
C ALA A 110 14.65 9.57 -9.91
N PRO A 111 15.86 9.76 -9.34
CA PRO A 111 16.43 8.86 -8.34
C PRO A 111 15.50 8.63 -7.15
N VAL A 112 15.44 7.41 -6.62
CA VAL A 112 14.62 7.08 -5.44
C VAL A 112 15.10 7.93 -4.27
N THR A 113 14.24 8.77 -3.70
CA THR A 113 14.62 9.73 -2.65
C THR A 113 13.74 9.55 -1.42
N GLU A 114 14.33 9.75 -0.25
CA GLU A 114 13.58 9.77 1.01
C GLU A 114 12.59 10.94 1.01
N ILE A 115 11.31 10.62 1.08
CA ILE A 115 10.22 11.60 1.16
C ILE A 115 9.37 11.25 2.37
N SER A 116 9.39 12.13 3.37
CA SER A 116 8.63 11.94 4.60
C SER A 116 7.12 12.14 4.37
N GLY A 117 6.32 11.24 4.94
CA GLY A 117 4.86 11.31 4.97
C GLY A 117 4.32 10.86 6.33
N SER A 118 3.09 11.29 6.64
CA SER A 118 2.36 10.91 7.85
C SER A 118 0.92 10.62 7.48
N PHE A 119 0.45 9.40 7.79
CA PHE A 119 -0.84 8.87 7.34
C PHE A 119 -1.66 8.42 8.54
N THR A 120 -2.91 8.86 8.62
CA THR A 120 -3.86 8.50 9.67
C THR A 120 -4.76 7.36 9.20
N ILE A 121 -4.75 6.25 9.93
CA ILE A 121 -5.53 5.04 9.65
C ILE A 121 -6.63 4.88 10.70
N PRO A 122 -7.91 5.03 10.36
CA PRO A 122 -9.00 4.72 11.29
C PRO A 122 -8.95 3.25 11.74
N ARG A 123 -9.06 2.98 13.05
CA ARG A 123 -9.06 1.61 13.60
C ARG A 123 -10.40 0.87 13.46
N SER A 124 -11.46 1.60 13.12
CA SER A 124 -12.82 1.08 12.97
C SER A 124 -13.47 1.62 11.69
N PRO A 125 -12.89 1.34 10.52
CA PRO A 125 -13.44 1.77 9.24
C PRO A 125 -14.82 1.16 9.02
N LYS A 126 -15.69 1.89 8.33
CA LYS A 126 -17.06 1.46 8.03
C LYS A 126 -17.30 1.55 6.54
N GLN A 127 -17.87 0.47 5.98
CA GLN A 127 -18.33 0.49 4.61
C GLN A 127 -19.47 1.51 4.49
N GLN A 128 -19.42 2.32 3.44
CA GLN A 128 -20.43 3.31 3.10
C GLN A 128 -21.47 2.71 2.13
N ALA A 129 -22.63 3.35 2.02
CA ALA A 129 -23.66 2.94 1.07
C ALA A 129 -23.25 3.17 -0.40
N SER A 130 -22.29 4.07 -0.62
CA SER A 130 -21.71 4.38 -1.92
C SER A 130 -20.19 4.39 -1.81
N VAL A 131 -19.53 3.88 -2.84
CA VAL A 131 -18.07 3.89 -2.94
C VAL A 131 -17.53 5.30 -3.21
N THR A 132 -16.30 5.56 -2.77
CA THR A 132 -15.56 6.79 -3.12
C THR A 132 -14.56 6.48 -4.22
N ALA A 133 -14.58 7.23 -5.33
CA ALA A 133 -13.64 7.03 -6.42
C ALA A 133 -12.21 7.40 -5.98
N LEU A 134 -11.20 6.74 -6.57
CA LEU A 134 -9.80 7.17 -6.43
C LEU A 134 -9.58 8.51 -7.13
N GLU A 135 -8.63 9.29 -6.64
CA GLU A 135 -8.26 10.58 -7.22
C GLU A 135 -6.73 10.71 -7.32
N GLN A 136 -6.23 11.32 -8.38
CA GLN A 136 -4.77 11.53 -8.57
C GLN A 136 -4.14 12.49 -7.54
N ARG A 137 -4.96 13.17 -6.74
CA ARG A 137 -4.53 14.14 -5.73
C ARG A 137 -4.45 13.55 -4.31
N SER A 138 -4.68 12.25 -4.16
CA SER A 138 -4.49 11.49 -2.92
C SER A 138 -3.70 10.22 -3.22
N TYR A 139 -2.95 9.72 -2.22
CA TYR A 139 -2.47 8.34 -2.26
C TYR A 139 -3.61 7.39 -1.88
N ASP A 140 -3.58 6.18 -2.41
CA ASP A 140 -4.66 5.22 -2.20
C ASP A 140 -4.46 4.40 -0.93
N ALA A 141 -3.20 4.16 -0.57
CA ALA A 141 -2.82 3.39 0.60
C ALA A 141 -1.40 3.70 1.05
N ILE A 142 -1.07 3.26 2.26
CA ILE A 142 0.29 3.16 2.77
C ILE A 142 0.56 1.68 3.12
N LEU A 143 1.62 1.11 2.57
CA LEU A 143 2.05 -0.23 2.91
C LEU A 143 2.95 -0.21 4.15
N LEU A 144 3.00 -1.33 4.87
CA LEU A 144 3.76 -1.49 6.12
C LEU A 144 5.28 -1.45 5.91
N ASN A 145 5.75 -1.51 4.67
CA ASN A 145 7.14 -1.20 4.32
C ASN A 145 7.41 0.28 4.06
N GLY A 146 6.41 1.16 4.22
CA GLY A 146 6.57 2.61 4.14
C GLY A 146 6.25 3.25 2.80
N VAL A 147 5.97 2.45 1.78
CA VAL A 147 5.71 2.96 0.43
C VAL A 147 4.21 3.06 0.16
N VAL A 148 3.83 4.16 -0.49
CA VAL A 148 2.44 4.45 -0.85
C VAL A 148 2.00 3.67 -2.10
N VAL A 149 0.70 3.41 -2.19
CA VAL A 149 0.03 2.94 -3.41
C VAL A 149 -0.62 4.15 -4.10
N ASP A 150 -0.46 4.25 -5.42
CA ASP A 150 -0.99 5.35 -6.24
C ASP A 150 -1.41 4.80 -7.60
N ILE A 151 -2.57 4.14 -7.69
CA ILE A 151 -3.00 3.35 -8.86
C ILE A 151 -3.18 4.20 -10.11
N LEU A 152 -3.73 5.42 -9.96
CA LEU A 152 -4.10 6.23 -11.12
C LEU A 152 -2.92 6.99 -11.70
N SER A 153 -2.59 6.69 -12.96
CA SER A 153 -1.63 7.49 -13.72
C SER A 153 -2.18 8.88 -14.06
N ALA A 154 -1.30 9.82 -14.39
CA ALA A 154 -1.65 11.10 -15.01
C ALA A 154 -1.58 11.05 -16.55
N GLY A 155 -1.35 9.87 -17.12
CA GLY A 155 -1.23 9.67 -18.56
C GLY A 155 -2.52 9.16 -19.19
N CYS A 156 -2.76 9.53 -20.43
CA CYS A 156 -3.94 9.09 -21.18
C CYS A 156 -3.74 9.19 -22.68
N TYR A 157 -4.65 8.60 -23.44
CA TYR A 157 -4.81 8.89 -24.86
C TYR A 157 -5.28 10.34 -25.04
N ARG A 158 -4.40 11.18 -25.59
CA ARG A 158 -4.65 12.59 -25.87
C ARG A 158 -3.90 13.01 -27.14
N PRO A 159 -4.40 12.63 -28.32
CA PRO A 159 -3.79 13.04 -29.58
C PRO A 159 -3.79 14.57 -29.67
N GLY A 160 -2.61 15.15 -29.93
CA GLY A 160 -2.40 16.61 -29.94
C GLY A 160 -1.97 17.22 -28.60
N GLY A 161 -1.77 16.40 -27.56
CA GLY A 161 -1.14 16.83 -26.32
C GLY A 161 0.35 17.14 -26.47
N ASN A 162 0.91 17.83 -25.49
CA ASN A 162 2.35 18.07 -25.43
C ASN A 162 3.09 16.76 -25.12
N ARG A 163 4.23 16.52 -25.79
CA ARG A 163 5.04 15.29 -25.63
C ARG A 163 4.24 14.01 -25.87
N VAL A 164 3.32 14.07 -26.83
CA VAL A 164 2.56 12.90 -27.28
C VAL A 164 3.50 11.88 -27.94
N ASP A 165 3.29 10.59 -27.64
CA ASP A 165 4.01 9.50 -28.29
C ASP A 165 3.42 9.15 -29.66
N ALA A 166 3.99 8.13 -30.32
CA ALA A 166 3.54 7.68 -31.63
C ALA A 166 2.12 7.08 -31.63
N ASN A 167 1.61 6.67 -30.46
CA ASN A 167 0.30 6.05 -30.29
C ASN A 167 -0.76 7.06 -29.83
N GLY A 168 -0.42 8.35 -29.69
CA GLY A 168 -1.35 9.39 -29.27
C GLY A 168 -1.45 9.57 -27.76
N ASN A 169 -0.55 8.97 -26.98
CA ASN A 169 -0.57 9.05 -25.52
C ASN A 169 0.33 10.13 -24.97
N VAL A 170 -0.09 10.73 -23.86
CA VAL A 170 0.76 11.59 -23.02
C VAL A 170 0.99 10.90 -21.69
N ALA A 171 2.19 11.03 -21.12
CA ALA A 171 2.53 10.43 -19.82
C ALA A 171 2.02 11.23 -18.61
N ILE A 172 1.60 12.49 -18.81
CA ILE A 172 1.17 13.40 -17.74
C ILE A 172 0.16 14.43 -18.26
N GLY A 173 -0.64 14.98 -17.34
CA GLY A 173 -1.53 16.11 -17.59
C GLY A 173 -3.00 15.73 -17.81
N CYS A 174 -3.33 14.44 -17.66
CA CYS A 174 -4.70 13.95 -17.66
C CYS A 174 -5.28 13.90 -16.24
N ARG A 175 -6.59 14.07 -16.14
CA ARG A 175 -7.39 13.97 -14.92
C ARG A 175 -7.91 12.54 -14.74
N ALA A 176 -8.19 12.15 -13.51
CA ALA A 176 -8.82 10.86 -13.18
C ALA A 176 -10.15 10.59 -13.92
N THR A 177 -10.80 11.64 -14.42
CA THR A 177 -12.07 11.57 -15.17
C THR A 177 -11.91 11.64 -16.68
N ASP A 178 -10.67 11.81 -17.19
CA ASP A 178 -10.42 11.71 -18.62
C ASP A 178 -10.57 10.25 -19.07
N LYS A 179 -11.07 10.06 -20.29
CA LYS A 179 -11.16 8.72 -20.89
C LYS A 179 -9.76 8.20 -21.22
N TRP A 180 -9.66 6.88 -21.31
CA TRP A 180 -8.47 6.19 -21.80
C TRP A 180 -7.24 6.59 -20.98
N LEU A 181 -7.38 6.58 -19.65
CA LEU A 181 -6.25 6.68 -18.74
C LEU A 181 -5.35 5.46 -18.94
N LEU A 182 -4.05 5.70 -19.03
CA LEU A 182 -3.08 4.61 -19.12
C LEU A 182 -3.04 3.88 -17.77
N ASP A 183 -3.12 2.56 -17.81
CA ASP A 183 -2.75 1.71 -16.68
C ASP A 183 -1.23 1.65 -16.58
N PRO A 184 -0.58 2.10 -15.48
CA PRO A 184 0.87 2.07 -15.35
C PRO A 184 1.53 0.70 -15.57
N LEU A 185 0.78 -0.39 -15.35
CA LEU A 185 1.22 -1.77 -15.54
C LEU A 185 0.72 -2.37 -16.86
N GLY A 186 0.04 -1.59 -17.70
CA GLY A 186 -0.38 -1.99 -19.04
C GLY A 186 0.83 -2.28 -19.95
N PRO A 187 0.69 -3.19 -20.94
CA PRO A 187 1.80 -3.77 -21.70
C PRO A 187 2.72 -2.75 -22.39
N ASP A 188 2.17 -1.63 -22.84
CA ASP A 188 2.90 -0.55 -23.53
C ASP A 188 2.71 0.82 -22.86
N ALA A 189 2.26 0.84 -21.59
CA ALA A 189 1.97 2.10 -20.89
C ALA A 189 3.22 2.96 -20.69
N GLY A 190 4.41 2.31 -20.70
CA GLY A 190 5.68 3.00 -20.76
C GLY A 190 5.87 3.94 -19.58
N PHE A 191 5.52 3.51 -18.36
CA PHE A 191 5.85 4.22 -17.10
C PHE A 191 7.20 3.79 -16.53
N GLY A 192 7.69 2.60 -16.89
CA GLY A 192 9.00 2.10 -16.41
C GLY A 192 8.94 1.60 -14.98
N ALA A 193 7.85 0.92 -14.61
CA ALA A 193 7.78 0.18 -13.36
C ALA A 193 8.89 -0.88 -13.33
N ASP A 194 9.46 -1.09 -12.15
CA ASP A 194 10.40 -2.18 -11.89
C ASP A 194 9.66 -3.51 -11.60
N ILE A 195 10.40 -4.57 -11.25
CA ILE A 195 9.79 -5.89 -10.95
C ILE A 195 8.84 -5.88 -9.75
N HIS A 196 8.88 -4.83 -8.92
CA HIS A 196 7.99 -4.64 -7.78
C HIS A 196 6.76 -3.80 -8.16
N HIS A 197 6.52 -3.59 -9.47
CA HIS A 197 5.40 -2.83 -10.02
C HIS A 197 5.34 -1.38 -9.51
N ALA A 198 6.51 -0.79 -9.29
CA ALA A 198 6.67 0.57 -8.79
C ALA A 198 7.69 1.38 -9.58
N HIS A 199 7.55 2.70 -9.50
CA HIS A 199 8.52 3.66 -10.05
C HIS A 199 8.50 4.94 -9.21
N THR A 200 9.28 5.94 -9.61
CA THR A 200 9.35 7.21 -8.87
C THR A 200 8.43 8.27 -9.45
N GLN A 201 7.88 9.09 -8.57
CA GLN A 201 7.34 10.39 -8.95
C GLN A 201 8.49 11.34 -9.35
N PRO A 202 8.21 12.48 -10.03
CA PRO A 202 9.24 13.46 -10.39
C PRO A 202 10.06 14.02 -9.22
N ASN A 203 9.54 13.96 -7.99
CA ASN A 203 10.26 14.35 -6.77
C ASN A 203 11.13 13.21 -6.18
N GLY A 204 11.19 12.05 -6.82
CA GLY A 204 11.94 10.87 -6.37
C GLY A 204 11.18 9.93 -5.44
N GLN A 205 9.92 10.21 -5.08
CA GLN A 205 9.15 9.30 -4.22
C GLN A 205 8.81 8.00 -4.97
N TYR A 206 9.28 6.87 -4.45
CA TYR A 206 8.91 5.55 -4.94
C TYR A 206 7.47 5.19 -4.54
N HIS A 207 6.68 4.60 -5.45
CA HIS A 207 5.28 4.24 -5.21
C HIS A 207 4.83 3.06 -6.05
N TYR A 208 3.90 2.25 -5.51
CA TYR A 208 3.36 1.07 -6.17
C TYR A 208 2.13 1.36 -7.03
N HIS A 209 2.03 0.65 -8.15
CA HIS A 209 0.82 0.52 -8.96
C HIS A 209 0.18 -0.88 -8.89
N GLY A 210 0.84 -1.85 -8.26
CA GLY A 210 0.36 -3.22 -8.20
C GLY A 210 1.02 -4.05 -7.10
N ASN A 211 1.16 -5.35 -7.35
CA ASN A 211 1.74 -6.28 -6.40
C ASN A 211 3.18 -5.85 -6.06
N PRO A 212 3.52 -5.52 -4.80
CA PRO A 212 4.87 -5.11 -4.44
C PRO A 212 5.93 -6.20 -4.64
N MET A 213 5.53 -7.45 -4.91
CA MET A 213 6.42 -8.63 -5.00
C MET A 213 7.34 -8.75 -3.77
N ALA A 214 6.83 -8.27 -2.64
CA ALA A 214 7.48 -8.15 -1.34
C ALA A 214 6.42 -8.21 -0.24
N MET A 215 6.84 -8.40 1.01
CA MET A 215 5.98 -8.49 2.20
C MET A 215 5.04 -9.71 2.27
N PHE A 216 4.77 -10.39 1.16
CA PHE A 216 4.02 -11.65 1.09
C PHE A 216 4.55 -12.50 -0.08
N ASP A 217 4.21 -13.79 -0.09
CA ASP A 217 4.62 -14.73 -1.14
C ASP A 217 3.49 -15.72 -1.49
N ASP A 218 3.81 -16.69 -2.34
CA ASP A 218 2.92 -17.78 -2.75
C ASP A 218 2.84 -18.93 -1.71
N GLN A 219 3.37 -18.73 -0.49
CA GLN A 219 3.30 -19.66 0.64
C GLN A 219 2.55 -19.03 1.84
N PRO A 220 1.27 -18.68 1.66
CA PRO A 220 0.47 -18.08 2.73
C PRO A 220 0.30 -19.03 3.93
N GLY A 221 0.02 -18.45 5.09
CA GLY A 221 -0.37 -19.22 6.28
C GLY A 221 -1.79 -19.80 6.16
N ASP A 222 -2.21 -20.53 7.19
CA ASP A 222 -3.51 -21.23 7.24
C ASP A 222 -4.74 -20.30 7.10
N ASP A 223 -4.55 -19.01 7.33
CA ASP A 223 -5.59 -17.97 7.25
C ASP A 223 -5.48 -17.09 6.01
N GLY A 224 -4.53 -17.39 5.10
CA GLY A 224 -4.27 -16.60 3.90
C GLY A 224 -3.03 -15.73 4.00
N SER A 225 -2.93 -14.76 3.09
CA SER A 225 -1.84 -13.79 3.05
C SER A 225 -1.85 -12.87 4.27
N PRO A 226 -0.71 -12.28 4.66
CA PRO A 226 -0.66 -11.24 5.68
C PRO A 226 -1.35 -9.95 5.22
N VAL A 227 -1.69 -9.09 6.19
CA VAL A 227 -1.91 -7.66 5.91
C VAL A 227 -0.56 -7.04 5.58
N ILE A 228 -0.49 -6.33 4.48
CA ILE A 228 0.71 -5.64 3.98
C ILE A 228 0.58 -4.13 4.02
N GLY A 229 -0.59 -3.58 4.34
CA GLY A 229 -0.85 -2.15 4.35
C GLY A 229 -2.28 -1.80 4.71
N PHE A 230 -2.58 -0.50 4.67
CA PHE A 230 -3.91 0.05 4.94
C PHE A 230 -4.26 1.07 3.87
N ALA A 231 -5.46 0.95 3.31
CA ALA A 231 -6.02 1.93 2.39
C ALA A 231 -6.36 3.23 3.13
N ALA A 232 -6.50 4.32 2.38
CA ALA A 232 -6.82 5.63 2.94
C ALA A 232 -8.11 5.65 3.76
N ASP A 233 -9.05 4.73 3.48
CA ASP A 233 -10.32 4.59 4.21
C ASP A 233 -10.24 3.70 5.46
N GLY A 234 -9.04 3.24 5.82
CA GLY A 234 -8.73 2.47 7.03
C GLY A 234 -8.86 0.96 6.89
N PHE A 235 -9.40 0.43 5.79
CA PHE A 235 -9.48 -1.02 5.61
C PHE A 235 -8.09 -1.62 5.31
N PRO A 236 -7.80 -2.83 5.83
CA PRO A 236 -6.53 -3.49 5.57
C PRO A 236 -6.43 -3.93 4.11
N ILE A 237 -5.19 -4.04 3.64
CA ILE A 237 -4.82 -4.62 2.35
C ILE A 237 -4.05 -5.91 2.63
N TYR A 238 -4.57 -7.03 2.14
CA TYR A 238 -3.91 -8.32 2.21
C TYR A 238 -3.11 -8.60 0.93
N GLY A 239 -2.10 -9.47 1.05
CA GLY A 239 -1.54 -10.14 -0.12
C GLY A 239 -2.57 -11.02 -0.84
N SER A 240 -2.16 -11.77 -1.85
CA SER A 240 -3.10 -12.33 -2.83
C SER A 240 -3.99 -13.48 -2.34
N TYR A 241 -3.74 -14.08 -1.18
CA TYR A 241 -4.42 -15.29 -0.73
C TYR A 241 -5.40 -15.05 0.40
N PHE A 242 -6.50 -15.79 0.38
CA PHE A 242 -7.48 -15.86 1.46
C PHE A 242 -7.92 -17.29 1.70
N LYS A 243 -8.45 -17.54 2.91
CA LYS A 243 -9.13 -18.79 3.24
C LYS A 243 -10.60 -18.70 2.84
N ASP A 244 -11.03 -19.53 1.90
CA ASP A 244 -12.41 -19.54 1.45
C ASP A 244 -13.36 -20.26 2.44
N ALA A 245 -14.67 -20.20 2.16
CA ALA A 245 -15.69 -20.81 3.01
C ALA A 245 -15.60 -22.35 3.12
N ALA A 246 -14.89 -23.01 2.19
CA ALA A 246 -14.61 -24.44 2.26
C ALA A 246 -13.35 -24.76 3.09
N GLY A 247 -12.62 -23.72 3.52
CA GLY A 247 -11.39 -23.83 4.31
C GLY A 247 -10.12 -23.93 3.47
N ALA A 248 -10.20 -23.78 2.14
CA ALA A 248 -9.04 -23.81 1.26
C ALA A 248 -8.39 -22.42 1.17
N VAL A 249 -7.06 -22.38 1.23
CA VAL A 249 -6.29 -21.15 1.00
C VAL A 249 -5.94 -21.05 -0.48
N ARG A 250 -6.39 -19.97 -1.14
CA ARG A 250 -6.20 -19.75 -2.58
C ARG A 250 -6.14 -18.27 -2.92
N LYS A 251 -5.65 -17.94 -4.12
CA LYS A 251 -5.63 -16.56 -4.62
C LYS A 251 -7.05 -16.00 -4.76
N ALA A 252 -7.21 -14.73 -4.38
CA ALA A 252 -8.37 -13.92 -4.69
C ALA A 252 -8.43 -13.62 -6.19
N LYS A 253 -9.61 -13.74 -6.77
CA LYS A 253 -9.86 -13.42 -8.18
C LYS A 253 -10.54 -12.07 -8.29
N SER A 254 -9.94 -11.15 -9.05
CA SER A 254 -10.57 -9.88 -9.40
C SER A 254 -11.92 -10.09 -10.07
N GLY A 255 -12.90 -9.25 -9.76
CA GLY A 255 -14.19 -9.21 -10.45
C GLY A 255 -14.17 -8.46 -11.79
N TYR A 256 -13.01 -7.95 -12.21
CA TYR A 256 -12.82 -7.29 -13.49
C TYR A 256 -12.40 -8.26 -14.59
N SER A 257 -12.83 -7.97 -15.82
CA SER A 257 -12.42 -8.69 -17.02
C SER A 257 -11.97 -7.71 -18.10
N LEU A 258 -11.01 -8.14 -18.92
CA LEU A 258 -10.66 -7.42 -20.15
C LEU A 258 -11.83 -7.53 -21.14
N LYS A 259 -12.26 -6.40 -21.69
CA LYS A 259 -13.31 -6.38 -22.72
C LYS A 259 -12.86 -7.14 -23.96
N PRO A 260 -13.73 -7.90 -24.63
CA PRO A 260 -13.40 -8.52 -25.90
C PRO A 260 -13.51 -7.51 -27.06
N GLY A 261 -12.81 -7.78 -28.16
CA GLY A 261 -12.99 -7.05 -29.42
C GLY A 261 -12.12 -5.78 -29.54
N THR A 262 -12.68 -4.76 -30.18
CA THR A 262 -11.95 -3.53 -30.54
C THR A 262 -12.53 -2.30 -29.88
N ARG A 263 -11.64 -1.39 -29.45
CA ARG A 263 -12.00 -0.06 -28.96
C ARG A 263 -12.71 0.73 -30.07
N PRO A 264 -13.57 1.71 -29.72
CA PRO A 264 -14.04 2.69 -30.67
C PRO A 264 -12.86 3.37 -31.38
N SER A 265 -13.05 3.74 -32.65
CA SER A 265 -12.05 4.47 -33.44
C SER A 265 -12.63 5.83 -33.83
N SER A 266 -12.12 6.89 -33.20
CA SER A 266 -12.50 8.28 -33.46
C SER A 266 -11.32 9.20 -33.13
N ALA A 267 -11.47 10.51 -33.34
CA ALA A 267 -10.42 11.47 -32.96
C ALA A 267 -10.14 11.51 -31.44
N SER A 268 -11.06 11.00 -30.61
CA SER A 268 -10.93 10.95 -29.15
C SER A 268 -10.81 9.53 -28.59
N ASP A 269 -10.71 8.51 -29.45
CA ASP A 269 -10.61 7.12 -29.04
C ASP A 269 -9.39 6.45 -29.70
N PRO A 270 -8.59 5.68 -28.94
CA PRO A 270 -7.31 5.13 -29.41
C PRO A 270 -7.45 4.06 -30.51
N GLY A 271 -8.65 3.50 -30.71
CA GLY A 271 -8.83 2.36 -31.60
C GLY A 271 -8.01 1.13 -31.18
N GLY A 272 -7.86 0.17 -32.08
CA GLY A 272 -7.17 -1.09 -31.79
C GLY A 272 -8.01 -2.06 -30.95
N THR A 273 -7.38 -3.11 -30.43
CA THR A 273 -7.99 -4.11 -29.56
C THR A 273 -8.01 -3.66 -28.12
N TYR A 274 -8.96 -4.13 -27.32
CA TYR A 274 -8.84 -4.06 -25.87
C TYR A 274 -7.70 -4.98 -25.41
N ASP A 275 -6.59 -4.41 -24.95
CA ASP A 275 -5.35 -5.13 -24.64
C ASP A 275 -4.85 -4.89 -23.20
N GLY A 276 -5.54 -4.04 -22.43
CA GLY A 276 -5.20 -3.71 -21.05
C GLY A 276 -4.26 -2.51 -20.91
N MET A 277 -3.92 -1.83 -22.01
CA MET A 277 -3.15 -0.58 -21.97
C MET A 277 -3.91 0.54 -21.23
N TYR A 278 -5.23 0.60 -21.38
CA TYR A 278 -6.05 1.62 -20.76
C TYR A 278 -6.94 1.03 -19.67
N VAL A 279 -7.18 1.81 -18.62
CA VAL A 279 -8.14 1.49 -17.56
C VAL A 279 -9.53 1.18 -18.15
N ASP A 280 -9.95 1.93 -19.17
CA ASP A 280 -11.22 1.76 -19.88
C ASP A 280 -11.32 0.42 -20.66
N ASP A 281 -10.23 -0.33 -20.81
CA ASP A 281 -10.27 -1.65 -21.44
C ASP A 281 -10.89 -2.72 -20.54
N PHE A 282 -10.95 -2.47 -19.24
CA PHE A 282 -11.54 -3.37 -18.28
C PHE A 282 -13.00 -3.01 -18.00
N GLU A 283 -13.79 -4.02 -17.65
CA GLU A 283 -15.13 -3.86 -17.11
C GLU A 283 -15.29 -4.71 -15.87
N PHE A 284 -16.08 -4.21 -14.91
CA PHE A 284 -16.50 -5.02 -13.78
C PHE A 284 -17.60 -5.96 -14.24
N THR A 285 -17.30 -7.26 -14.23
CA THR A 285 -18.22 -8.32 -14.67
C THR A 285 -18.71 -9.16 -13.50
N ASP A 286 -18.28 -8.82 -12.27
CA ASP A 286 -18.49 -9.63 -11.07
C ASP A 286 -17.93 -11.06 -11.24
N ALA A 287 -16.94 -11.22 -12.13
CA ALA A 287 -16.34 -12.50 -12.46
C ALA A 287 -15.19 -12.83 -11.50
N GLY A 288 -15.48 -13.09 -10.23
CA GLY A 288 -14.42 -13.37 -9.27
C GLY A 288 -14.91 -13.52 -7.84
N ASP A 289 -13.99 -13.27 -6.91
CA ASP A 289 -14.28 -13.20 -5.47
C ASP A 289 -14.49 -11.76 -5.01
N LEU A 290 -13.84 -10.79 -5.69
CA LEU A 290 -13.72 -9.42 -5.26
C LEU A 290 -14.78 -8.51 -5.88
N ASP A 291 -15.25 -7.54 -5.10
CA ASP A 291 -16.19 -6.52 -5.50
C ASP A 291 -15.58 -5.47 -6.44
N ALA A 292 -16.39 -4.47 -6.84
CA ALA A 292 -15.97 -3.42 -7.75
C ALA A 292 -14.85 -2.51 -7.20
N CYS A 293 -14.55 -2.56 -5.90
CA CYS A 293 -13.43 -1.85 -5.30
C CYS A 293 -12.17 -2.71 -5.12
N ASN A 294 -12.22 -3.98 -5.56
CA ASN A 294 -11.18 -4.99 -5.37
C ASN A 294 -11.05 -5.47 -3.92
N GLY A 295 -12.16 -5.47 -3.18
CA GLY A 295 -12.22 -6.03 -1.84
C GLY A 295 -13.30 -7.07 -1.67
N MET A 296 -13.34 -7.68 -0.49
CA MET A 296 -14.41 -8.60 -0.10
C MET A 296 -14.48 -8.71 1.41
N VAL A 297 -15.57 -9.32 1.91
CA VAL A 297 -15.71 -9.68 3.32
C VAL A 297 -15.34 -11.14 3.53
N VAL A 298 -14.29 -11.38 4.33
CA VAL A 298 -13.92 -12.73 4.79
C VAL A 298 -14.04 -12.75 6.31
N ASN A 299 -14.78 -13.72 6.86
CA ASN A 299 -14.99 -13.86 8.31
C ASN A 299 -15.47 -12.59 9.02
N GLY A 300 -16.31 -11.79 8.35
CA GLY A 300 -16.86 -10.53 8.89
C GLY A 300 -15.90 -9.34 8.82
N GLN A 301 -14.71 -9.49 8.24
CA GLN A 301 -13.76 -8.41 7.99
C GLN A 301 -13.74 -8.06 6.50
N TYR A 302 -14.08 -6.81 6.16
CA TYR A 302 -13.84 -6.27 4.82
C TYR A 302 -12.36 -5.90 4.65
N ALA A 303 -11.80 -6.21 3.48
CA ALA A 303 -10.44 -5.84 3.13
C ALA A 303 -10.24 -5.78 1.62
N TYR A 304 -9.19 -5.09 1.18
CA TYR A 304 -8.70 -5.13 -0.19
C TYR A 304 -7.67 -6.25 -0.35
N TYR A 305 -7.54 -6.77 -1.56
CA TYR A 305 -6.60 -7.85 -1.87
C TYR A 305 -5.73 -7.49 -3.06
N VAL A 306 -4.44 -7.75 -2.96
CA VAL A 306 -3.55 -7.71 -4.11
C VAL A 306 -3.95 -8.80 -5.11
N THR A 307 -4.00 -8.48 -6.40
CA THR A 307 -4.37 -9.41 -7.47
C THR A 307 -3.36 -9.39 -8.62
N ASP A 308 -3.23 -10.53 -9.30
CA ASP A 308 -2.38 -10.68 -10.49
C ASP A 308 -3.04 -10.08 -11.77
N ALA A 309 -4.19 -9.43 -11.61
CA ALA A 309 -4.97 -8.81 -12.67
C ALA A 309 -5.51 -7.46 -12.20
N TYR A 310 -5.87 -6.61 -13.16
CA TYR A 310 -6.56 -5.33 -12.91
C TYR A 310 -7.69 -5.51 -11.88
N PRO A 311 -7.82 -4.64 -10.86
CA PRO A 311 -7.16 -3.35 -10.65
C PRO A 311 -5.92 -3.41 -9.74
N TRP A 312 -5.28 -4.58 -9.65
CA TRP A 312 -4.00 -4.85 -8.97
C TRP A 312 -4.04 -4.80 -7.43
N VAL A 313 -4.62 -3.75 -6.83
CA VAL A 313 -4.72 -3.58 -5.37
C VAL A 313 -6.09 -3.03 -4.98
N ILE A 314 -6.49 -1.89 -5.55
CA ILE A 314 -7.70 -1.15 -5.18
C ILE A 314 -8.25 -0.39 -6.39
N LYS A 315 -9.58 -0.29 -6.51
CA LYS A 315 -10.24 0.46 -7.59
C LYS A 315 -11.06 1.65 -7.13
N CYS A 316 -11.55 1.59 -5.90
CA CYS A 316 -12.29 2.60 -5.18
C CYS A 316 -12.22 2.32 -3.69
N PHE A 317 -12.61 3.30 -2.87
CA PHE A 317 -12.78 3.08 -1.44
C PHE A 317 -14.21 2.64 -1.13
N SER A 318 -14.32 1.55 -0.38
CA SER A 318 -15.57 1.10 0.24
C SER A 318 -15.91 1.94 1.49
N GLY A 319 -14.94 2.63 2.09
CA GLY A 319 -15.12 3.54 3.21
C GLY A 319 -14.94 5.02 2.84
N THR A 320 -14.62 5.83 3.86
CA THR A 320 -14.32 7.26 3.71
C THR A 320 -12.81 7.47 3.86
N PRO A 321 -12.09 7.90 2.81
CA PRO A 321 -10.65 8.11 2.89
C PRO A 321 -10.28 9.27 3.81
N ASP A 322 -9.21 9.11 4.58
CA ASP A 322 -8.67 10.15 5.45
C ASP A 322 -7.90 11.21 4.65
N SER A 323 -8.08 12.47 5.03
CA SER A 323 -7.43 13.61 4.39
C SER A 323 -5.90 13.63 4.50
N SER A 324 -5.29 12.89 5.43
CA SER A 324 -3.83 12.76 5.53
C SER A 324 -3.18 12.18 4.29
N PHE A 325 -3.96 11.45 3.47
CA PHE A 325 -3.49 10.88 2.20
C PHE A 325 -3.44 11.89 1.05
N ALA A 326 -3.91 13.12 1.25
CA ALA A 326 -3.84 14.16 0.22
C ALA A 326 -2.38 14.47 -0.15
N LYS A 327 -2.08 14.43 -1.44
CA LYS A 327 -0.75 14.79 -1.96
C LYS A 327 -0.51 16.29 -1.78
N PRO A 328 0.74 16.71 -1.46
CA PRO A 328 1.09 18.12 -1.44
C PRO A 328 0.66 18.84 -2.71
N ARG A 329 0.32 20.13 -2.60
CA ARG A 329 0.12 20.96 -3.79
C ARG A 329 1.49 21.16 -4.45
N PRO A 330 1.60 20.95 -5.78
CA PRO A 330 2.80 21.32 -6.51
C PRO A 330 3.06 22.82 -6.43
#